data_AF-A0A5F8H8Q4-F1
#
_entry.id   AF-A0A5F8H8Q4-F1
#
_cell.length_a   1.000
_cell.length_b   1.000
_cell.length_c   1.000
_cell.angle_alpha   90.00
_cell.angle_beta   90.00
_cell.angle_gamma   90.00
#
_symmetry.space_group_name_H-M   'P 1'
#
loop_
_entity.id
_entity.type
_entity.pdbx_description
1 polymer ?
#
loop_
_entity_poly.entity_id
_entity_poly.type
_entity_poly.pdbx_seq_one_letter_code
_entity_poly.pdbx_strand_id
1 'polypeptide(L)'
;VGPQGVRGWVHGGSLFPALKRKPDLFLSESLDVKAVFQCGVLALKFPEAPTVKASCGFFTELLPRCGEIPTIGQVVQEDGKVLLQAVLEAIGGQASRSLMDSFADVLFALNKHCFSCLSVWIKEVMQTPGFPSPRLSAEQKDTFSQQVLRERVNKRRVKEMVKEFTLLCRGLHGTDYTADY
;
A
#
# COMPACT_ATOMS: atom_id res chain seq x y z
N VAL A 1 -6.11 -4.67 -22.14
CA VAL A 1 -6.03 -6.11 -21.75
C VAL A 1 -7.10 -6.38 -20.70
N GLY A 2 -7.99 -7.36 -20.90
CA GLY A 2 -9.11 -7.63 -19.99
C GLY A 2 -8.69 -8.26 -18.64
N PRO A 3 -9.57 -8.25 -17.62
CA PRO A 3 -9.31 -8.69 -16.25
C PRO A 3 -8.93 -10.18 -16.09
N GLN A 4 -9.05 -10.97 -17.16
CA GLN A 4 -8.58 -12.37 -17.19
C GLN A 4 -7.12 -12.49 -17.64
N GLY A 5 -6.63 -11.59 -18.50
CA GLY A 5 -5.23 -11.59 -18.94
C GLY A 5 -4.28 -11.28 -17.78
N VAL A 6 -4.63 -10.30 -16.95
CA VAL A 6 -3.83 -9.86 -15.79
C VAL A 6 -3.58 -11.00 -14.78
N ARG A 7 -4.55 -11.91 -14.61
CA ARG A 7 -4.38 -13.08 -13.73
C ARG A 7 -3.26 -14.03 -14.17
N GLY A 8 -3.09 -14.24 -15.48
CA GLY A 8 -2.03 -15.11 -16.01
C GLY A 8 -0.61 -14.57 -15.79
N TRP A 9 -0.42 -13.26 -15.90
CA TRP A 9 0.88 -12.61 -15.68
C TRP A 9 1.26 -12.53 -14.19
N VAL A 10 0.26 -12.43 -13.30
CA VAL A 10 0.46 -12.41 -11.84
C VAL A 10 0.70 -13.82 -11.29
N HIS A 11 0.00 -14.86 -11.79
CA HIS A 11 0.27 -16.26 -11.44
C HIS A 11 1.65 -16.75 -11.91
N GLY A 12 2.18 -16.20 -13.01
CA GLY A 12 3.53 -16.50 -13.50
C GLY A 12 4.68 -15.92 -12.67
N GLY A 13 4.40 -15.18 -11.59
CA GLY A 13 5.37 -14.70 -10.61
C GLY A 13 6.48 -13.76 -11.12
N SER A 14 6.52 -13.46 -12.42
CA SER A 14 7.72 -12.85 -13.05
C SER A 14 7.60 -11.34 -13.31
N LEU A 15 6.40 -10.76 -13.33
CA LEU A 15 6.24 -9.34 -13.69
C LEU A 15 6.90 -8.40 -12.67
N PHE A 16 6.56 -8.53 -11.39
CA PHE A 16 7.08 -7.62 -10.35
C PHE A 16 8.59 -7.80 -10.08
N PRO A 17 9.14 -9.03 -10.03
CA PRO A 17 10.59 -9.21 -9.94
C PRO A 17 11.36 -8.73 -11.17
N ALA A 18 10.79 -8.82 -12.39
CA ALA A 18 11.41 -8.32 -13.61
C ALA A 18 11.46 -6.78 -13.63
N LEU A 19 10.37 -6.12 -13.23
CA LEU A 19 10.31 -4.65 -13.11
C LEU A 19 11.30 -4.12 -12.08
N LYS A 20 11.54 -4.87 -10.99
CA LYS A 20 12.57 -4.53 -10.00
C LYS A 20 14.00 -4.58 -10.59
N ARG A 21 14.27 -5.50 -11.53
CA ARG A 21 15.62 -5.69 -12.10
C ARG A 21 15.92 -4.76 -13.28
N LYS A 22 14.90 -4.18 -13.93
CA LYS A 22 15.05 -3.29 -15.08
C LYS A 22 14.02 -2.15 -15.05
N PRO A 23 14.30 -1.06 -14.32
CA PRO A 23 13.42 0.11 -14.28
C PRO A 23 13.26 0.78 -15.66
N ASP A 24 14.20 0.59 -16.58
CA ASP A 24 14.11 1.10 -17.97
C ASP A 24 12.91 0.53 -18.73
N LEU A 25 12.32 -0.57 -18.27
CA LEU A 25 11.08 -1.12 -18.85
C LEU A 25 9.90 -0.15 -18.71
N PHE A 26 9.89 0.72 -17.68
CA PHE A 26 8.88 1.77 -17.53
C PHE A 26 9.02 2.91 -18.55
N LEU A 27 10.17 2.99 -19.24
CA LEU A 27 10.44 3.97 -20.30
C LEU A 27 10.17 3.42 -21.70
N SER A 28 9.84 2.13 -21.83
CA SER A 28 9.42 1.56 -23.11
C SER A 28 8.04 2.10 -23.49
N GLU A 29 7.92 2.72 -24.67
CA GLU A 29 6.64 3.23 -25.21
C GLU A 29 5.55 2.14 -25.31
N SER A 30 5.93 0.87 -25.25
CA SER A 30 5.02 -0.28 -25.28
C SER A 30 4.40 -0.65 -23.92
N LEU A 31 4.90 -0.11 -22.80
CA LEU A 31 4.42 -0.51 -21.46
C LEU A 31 3.31 0.42 -20.98
N ASP A 32 2.10 -0.12 -20.86
CA ASP A 32 0.97 0.57 -20.24
C ASP A 32 1.18 0.66 -18.71
N VAL A 33 1.82 1.75 -18.27
CA VAL A 33 2.15 2.02 -16.86
C VAL A 33 0.89 2.01 -15.98
N LYS A 34 -0.25 2.49 -16.51
CA LYS A 34 -1.52 2.52 -15.76
C LYS A 34 -2.05 1.11 -15.53
N ALA A 35 -2.06 0.26 -16.56
CA ALA A 35 -2.45 -1.14 -16.40
C ALA A 35 -1.53 -1.89 -15.43
N VAL A 36 -0.22 -1.63 -15.45
CA VAL A 36 0.74 -2.22 -14.50
C VAL A 36 0.47 -1.75 -13.07
N PHE A 37 0.21 -0.46 -12.87
CA PHE A 37 -0.14 0.09 -11.56
C PHE A 37 -1.41 -0.58 -11.00
N GLN A 38 -2.47 -0.64 -11.80
CA GLN A 38 -3.74 -1.27 -11.42
C GLN A 38 -3.58 -2.77 -11.14
N CYS A 39 -2.77 -3.48 -11.94
CA CYS A 39 -2.39 -4.86 -11.69
C CYS A 39 -1.70 -5.01 -10.32
N GLY A 40 -0.76 -4.13 -10.00
CA GLY A 40 -0.11 -4.07 -8.68
C GLY A 40 -1.14 -3.91 -7.55
N VAL A 41 -2.06 -2.97 -7.68
CA VAL A 41 -3.09 -2.72 -6.65
C VAL A 41 -3.98 -3.96 -6.45
N LEU A 42 -4.40 -4.61 -7.53
CA LEU A 42 -5.18 -5.85 -7.44
C LEU A 42 -4.39 -6.99 -6.77
N ALA A 43 -3.09 -7.10 -7.07
CA ALA A 43 -2.22 -8.12 -6.49
C ALA A 43 -2.04 -7.96 -4.96
N LEU A 44 -2.29 -6.79 -4.38
CA LEU A 44 -2.29 -6.59 -2.91
C LEU A 44 -3.43 -7.34 -2.21
N LYS A 45 -4.49 -7.69 -2.95
CA LYS A 45 -5.69 -8.37 -2.42
C LYS A 45 -5.66 -9.89 -2.60
N PHE A 46 -4.56 -10.43 -3.13
CA PHE A 46 -4.41 -11.86 -3.37
C PHE A 46 -4.15 -12.62 -2.07
N PRO A 47 -4.62 -13.88 -1.94
CA PRO A 47 -4.40 -14.67 -0.72
C PRO A 47 -2.94 -15.11 -0.57
N GLU A 48 -2.16 -15.17 -1.65
CA GLU A 48 -0.78 -15.65 -1.62
C GLU A 48 0.18 -14.57 -1.08
N ALA A 49 0.72 -14.80 0.12
CA ALA A 49 1.68 -13.91 0.75
C ALA A 49 2.89 -13.51 -0.14
N PRO A 50 3.50 -14.41 -0.95
CA PRO A 50 4.58 -14.03 -1.86
C PRO A 50 4.14 -13.00 -2.93
N THR A 51 2.93 -13.14 -3.47
CA THR A 51 2.37 -12.22 -4.48
C THR A 51 2.16 -10.83 -3.89
N VAL A 52 1.57 -10.78 -2.69
CA VAL A 52 1.35 -9.51 -1.98
C VAL A 52 2.69 -8.84 -1.66
N LYS A 53 3.67 -9.59 -1.15
CA LYS A 53 5.03 -9.06 -0.88
C LYS A 53 5.69 -8.51 -2.15
N ALA A 54 5.57 -9.21 -3.27
CA ALA A 54 6.12 -8.76 -4.54
C ALA A 54 5.45 -7.45 -5.01
N SER A 55 4.13 -7.33 -4.85
CA SER A 55 3.40 -6.09 -5.17
C SER A 55 3.78 -4.93 -4.22
N CYS A 56 3.86 -5.16 -2.91
CA CYS A 56 4.37 -4.15 -1.97
C CYS A 56 5.79 -3.69 -2.34
N GLY A 57 6.66 -4.64 -2.70
CA GLY A 57 8.00 -4.35 -3.18
C GLY A 57 7.99 -3.49 -4.44
N PHE A 58 7.13 -3.82 -5.41
CA PHE A 58 6.95 -3.02 -6.63
C PHE A 58 6.57 -1.57 -6.31
N PHE A 59 5.58 -1.31 -5.45
CA PHE A 59 5.20 0.06 -5.10
C PHE A 59 6.29 0.81 -4.32
N THR A 60 7.03 0.12 -3.46
CA THR A 60 8.14 0.71 -2.71
C THR A 60 9.25 1.21 -3.66
N GLU A 61 9.46 0.54 -4.79
CA GLU A 61 10.42 0.95 -5.82
C GLU A 61 9.83 1.96 -6.83
N LEU A 62 8.53 1.89 -7.12
CA LEU A 62 7.84 2.75 -8.08
C LEU A 62 7.65 4.18 -7.55
N LEU A 63 7.18 4.33 -6.31
CA LEU A 63 6.81 5.63 -5.73
C LEU A 63 7.96 6.64 -5.69
N PRO A 64 9.23 6.26 -5.39
CA PRO A 64 10.37 7.17 -5.50
C PRO A 64 10.54 7.80 -6.88
N ARG A 65 10.10 7.12 -7.95
CA ARG A 65 10.26 7.55 -9.35
C ARG A 65 9.17 8.50 -9.82
N CYS A 66 8.14 8.78 -9.02
CA CYS A 66 7.02 9.63 -9.44
C CYS A 66 7.42 11.08 -9.73
N GLY A 67 8.51 11.57 -9.12
CA GLY A 67 9.08 12.89 -9.42
C GLY A 67 10.10 12.91 -10.57
N GLU A 68 10.61 11.74 -10.96
CA GLU A 68 11.64 11.60 -12.00
C GLU A 68 11.03 11.28 -13.36
N ILE A 69 9.98 10.46 -13.38
CA ILE A 69 9.35 9.92 -14.60
C ILE A 69 7.92 10.46 -14.68
N PRO A 70 7.60 11.39 -15.60
CA PRO A 70 6.30 12.05 -15.68
C PRO A 70 5.11 11.10 -15.81
N THR A 71 5.24 10.01 -16.57
CA THR A 71 4.16 9.01 -16.75
C THR A 71 3.82 8.27 -15.45
N ILE A 72 4.82 7.95 -14.64
CA ILE A 72 4.62 7.38 -13.30
C ILE A 72 3.99 8.42 -12.39
N GLY A 73 4.49 9.66 -12.41
CA GLY A 73 3.92 10.78 -11.66
C GLY A 73 2.43 10.97 -11.92
N GLN A 74 2.03 10.97 -13.19
CA GLN A 74 0.63 11.10 -13.60
C GLN A 74 -0.23 9.94 -13.06
N VAL A 75 0.21 8.69 -13.26
CA VAL A 75 -0.54 7.51 -12.78
C VAL A 75 -0.67 7.53 -11.25
N VAL A 76 0.38 7.92 -10.52
CA VAL A 76 0.33 8.04 -9.05
C VAL A 76 -0.64 9.15 -8.63
N GLN A 77 -0.70 10.28 -9.34
CA GLN A 77 -1.67 11.35 -9.04
C GLN A 77 -3.12 10.91 -9.29
N GLU A 78 -3.37 10.16 -10.38
CA GLU A 78 -4.71 9.70 -10.74
C GLU A 78 -5.20 8.53 -9.87
N ASP A 79 -4.37 7.49 -9.72
CA ASP A 79 -4.77 6.20 -9.12
C ASP A 79 -4.16 5.97 -7.72
N GLY A 80 -3.32 6.89 -7.21
CA GLY A 80 -2.63 6.74 -5.92
C GLY A 80 -3.54 6.66 -4.70
N LYS A 81 -4.71 7.30 -4.74
CA LYS A 81 -5.74 7.15 -3.69
C LYS A 81 -6.27 5.71 -3.61
N VAL A 82 -6.41 5.03 -4.75
CA VAL A 82 -6.86 3.62 -4.81
C VAL A 82 -5.82 2.70 -4.19
N LEU A 83 -4.52 2.97 -4.43
CA LEU A 83 -3.43 2.28 -3.75
C LEU A 83 -3.51 2.47 -2.23
N LEU A 84 -3.68 3.71 -1.75
CA LEU A 84 -3.81 3.99 -0.32
C LEU A 84 -4.99 3.23 0.31
N GLN A 85 -6.15 3.22 -0.36
CA GLN A 85 -7.32 2.48 0.10
C GLN A 85 -7.01 0.98 0.23
N ALA A 86 -6.42 0.36 -0.79
CA ALA A 86 -6.07 -1.06 -0.75
C ALA A 86 -5.07 -1.39 0.39
N VAL A 87 -4.09 -0.51 0.64
CA VAL A 87 -3.14 -0.65 1.76
C VAL A 87 -3.86 -0.56 3.10
N LEU A 88 -4.75 0.42 3.28
CA LEU A 88 -5.50 0.59 4.53
C LEU A 88 -6.53 -0.53 4.77
N GLU A 89 -7.17 -1.06 3.72
CA GLU A 89 -8.03 -2.25 3.81
C GLU A 89 -7.25 -3.47 4.30
N ALA A 90 -6.06 -3.71 3.73
CA ALA A 90 -5.18 -4.79 4.13
C ALA A 90 -4.77 -4.68 5.61
N ILE A 91 -4.36 -3.49 6.04
CA ILE A 91 -4.04 -3.18 7.43
C ILE A 91 -5.28 -3.34 8.33
N GLY A 92 -6.45 -2.93 7.83
CA GLY A 92 -7.74 -3.00 8.51
C GLY A 92 -8.23 -4.41 8.82
N GLY A 93 -7.68 -5.44 8.18
CA GLY A 93 -8.07 -6.81 8.45
C GLY A 93 -7.96 -7.76 7.27
N GLN A 94 -7.95 -7.23 6.03
CA GLN A 94 -8.13 -8.03 4.81
C GLN A 94 -6.88 -8.84 4.41
N ALA A 95 -5.71 -8.54 4.98
CA ALA A 95 -4.49 -9.31 4.74
C ALA A 95 -4.00 -10.02 6.02
N SER A 96 -3.11 -10.99 5.88
CA SER A 96 -2.44 -11.61 7.03
C SER A 96 -1.58 -10.61 7.81
N ARG A 97 -1.52 -10.76 9.14
CA ARG A 97 -0.67 -9.94 10.02
C ARG A 97 0.82 -10.05 9.70
N SER A 98 1.27 -11.17 9.13
CA SER A 98 2.67 -11.36 8.73
C SER A 98 3.12 -10.44 7.57
N LEU A 99 2.17 -9.75 6.93
CA LEU A 99 2.41 -8.84 5.81
C LEU A 99 2.41 -7.36 6.22
N MET A 100 2.12 -7.03 7.47
CA MET A 100 1.97 -5.64 7.92
C MET A 100 3.23 -4.80 7.70
N ASP A 101 4.40 -5.39 7.88
CA ASP A 101 5.68 -4.75 7.55
C ASP A 101 5.76 -4.34 6.07
N SER A 102 5.26 -5.19 5.16
CA SER A 102 5.26 -4.90 3.72
C SER A 102 4.29 -3.77 3.35
N PHE A 103 3.11 -3.73 3.98
CA PHE A 103 2.16 -2.63 3.79
C PHE A 103 2.65 -1.31 4.40
N ALA A 104 3.31 -1.38 5.55
CA ALA A 104 3.94 -0.22 6.18
C ALA A 104 5.04 0.40 5.30
N ASP A 105 5.78 -0.44 4.56
CA ASP A 105 6.80 0.02 3.61
C ASP A 105 6.18 0.84 2.47
N VAL A 106 5.04 0.41 1.92
CA VAL A 106 4.29 1.15 0.90
C VAL A 106 3.73 2.45 1.46
N LEU A 107 3.15 2.42 2.67
CA LEU A 107 2.61 3.60 3.34
C LEU A 107 3.71 4.64 3.61
N PHE A 108 4.89 4.20 4.03
CA PHE A 108 6.06 5.04 4.21
C PHE A 108 6.53 5.66 2.89
N ALA A 109 6.56 4.87 1.80
CA ALA A 109 6.93 5.38 0.47
C ALA A 109 5.94 6.44 -0.03
N LEU A 110 4.63 6.25 0.16
CA LEU A 110 3.60 7.27 -0.13
C LEU A 110 3.85 8.55 0.66
N ASN A 111 4.15 8.42 1.97
CA ASN A 111 4.39 9.58 2.83
C ASN A 111 5.65 10.36 2.44
N LYS A 112 6.70 9.64 2.07
CA LYS A 112 7.98 10.25 1.70
C LYS A 112 7.93 10.93 0.34
N HIS A 113 7.32 10.30 -0.66
CA HIS A 113 7.40 10.73 -2.07
C HIS A 113 6.14 11.43 -2.58
N CYS A 114 4.98 11.20 -1.97
CA CYS A 114 3.68 11.72 -2.42
C CYS A 114 2.96 12.50 -1.31
N PHE A 115 3.70 13.15 -0.40
CA PHE A 115 3.17 13.78 0.81
C PHE A 115 1.98 14.72 0.57
N SER A 116 2.07 15.61 -0.42
CA SER A 116 1.01 16.57 -0.74
C SER A 116 -0.30 15.86 -1.03
N CYS A 117 -0.26 14.84 -1.87
CA CYS A 117 -1.40 14.02 -2.23
C CYS A 117 -1.89 13.16 -1.06
N LEU A 118 -0.96 12.48 -0.36
CA LEU A 118 -1.30 11.63 0.80
C LEU A 118 -2.04 12.42 1.90
N SER A 119 -1.62 13.67 2.16
CA SER A 119 -2.21 14.52 3.19
C SER A 119 -3.70 14.83 2.97
N VAL A 120 -4.14 14.77 1.71
CA VAL A 120 -5.54 14.91 1.29
C VAL A 120 -6.21 13.55 1.31
N TRP A 121 -5.64 12.56 0.61
CA TRP A 121 -6.26 11.26 0.43
C TRP A 121 -6.53 10.52 1.75
N ILE A 122 -5.60 10.57 2.71
CA ILE A 122 -5.77 9.85 3.98
C ILE A 122 -6.97 10.39 4.77
N LYS A 123 -7.20 11.71 4.74
CA LYS A 123 -8.35 12.34 5.42
C LYS A 123 -9.66 11.92 4.76
N GLU A 124 -9.73 12.00 3.44
CA GLU A 124 -10.92 11.63 2.68
C GLU A 124 -11.28 10.15 2.88
N VAL A 125 -10.28 9.26 2.81
CA VAL A 125 -10.49 7.82 2.93
C VAL A 125 -10.93 7.46 4.36
N MET A 126 -10.30 8.04 5.39
CA MET A 126 -10.60 7.73 6.79
C MET A 126 -11.96 8.26 7.27
N GLN A 127 -12.51 9.28 6.62
CA GLN A 127 -13.86 9.75 6.88
C GLN A 127 -14.95 8.74 6.45
N THR A 128 -14.60 7.75 5.64
CA THR A 128 -15.55 6.72 5.21
C THR A 128 -16.07 5.94 6.42
N PRO A 129 -17.39 5.89 6.66
CA PRO A 129 -17.97 5.10 7.75
C PRO A 129 -17.58 3.63 7.65
N GLY A 130 -17.24 3.01 8.78
CA GLY A 130 -16.81 1.60 8.81
C GLY A 130 -15.44 1.29 8.22
N PHE A 131 -14.74 2.28 7.65
CA PHE A 131 -13.41 2.10 7.06
C PHE A 131 -12.27 2.51 8.02
N PRO A 132 -11.11 1.84 8.03
CA PRO A 132 -10.83 0.54 7.41
C PRO A 132 -11.41 -0.64 8.22
N SER A 133 -11.94 -0.37 9.42
CA SER A 133 -12.70 -1.33 10.23
C SER A 133 -13.83 -0.62 10.96
N PRO A 134 -15.00 -1.28 11.14
CA PRO A 134 -16.13 -0.72 11.89
C PRO A 134 -15.83 -0.60 13.40
N ARG A 135 -14.71 -1.17 13.87
CA ARG A 135 -14.30 -1.13 15.28
C ARG A 135 -13.59 0.16 15.67
N LEU A 136 -13.21 0.99 14.70
CA LEU A 136 -12.43 2.19 14.95
C LEU A 136 -13.33 3.38 15.29
N SER A 137 -12.99 4.09 16.37
CA SER A 137 -13.57 5.41 16.66
C SER A 137 -13.03 6.47 15.71
N ALA A 138 -13.74 7.59 15.58
CA ALA A 138 -13.26 8.74 14.80
C ALA A 138 -11.89 9.24 15.31
N GLU A 139 -11.71 9.32 16.64
CA GLU A 139 -10.46 9.72 17.27
C GLU A 139 -9.29 8.79 16.94
N GLN A 140 -9.51 7.46 16.89
CA GLN A 140 -8.49 6.49 16.53
C GLN A 140 -8.06 6.65 15.06
N LYS A 141 -9.02 6.91 14.16
CA LYS A 141 -8.73 7.18 12.74
C LYS A 141 -7.93 8.47 12.56
N ASP A 142 -8.32 9.53 13.26
CA ASP A 142 -7.63 10.81 13.21
C ASP A 142 -6.22 10.71 13.78
N THR A 143 -6.07 10.04 14.93
CA THR A 143 -4.77 9.80 15.57
C THR A 143 -3.82 9.07 14.63
N PHE A 144 -4.26 7.96 14.04
CA PHE A 144 -3.44 7.20 13.10
C PHE A 144 -3.07 8.04 11.86
N SER A 145 -4.04 8.78 11.30
CA SER A 145 -3.80 9.64 10.14
C SER A 145 -2.73 10.70 10.44
N GLN A 146 -2.82 11.36 11.59
CA GLN A 146 -1.84 12.37 12.03
C GLN A 146 -0.47 11.76 12.28
N GLN A 147 -0.42 10.58 12.92
CA GLN A 147 0.82 9.86 13.17
C GLN A 147 1.53 9.47 11.87
N VAL A 148 0.80 8.94 10.89
CA VAL A 148 1.34 8.62 9.56
C VAL A 148 1.90 9.88 8.89
N LEU A 149 1.14 10.98 8.85
CA LEU A 149 1.59 12.20 8.17
C LEU A 149 2.82 12.86 8.84
N ARG A 150 2.99 12.69 10.15
CA ARG A 150 4.16 13.19 10.88
C ARG A 150 5.41 12.38 10.62
N GLU A 151 5.27 11.06 10.48
CA GLU A 151 6.42 10.15 10.43
C GLU A 151 6.96 9.95 9.01
N ARG A 152 7.75 10.91 8.56
CA ARG A 152 8.27 10.99 7.18
C ARG A 152 9.66 10.38 6.99
N VAL A 153 10.35 10.03 8.07
CA VAL A 153 11.77 9.62 8.03
C VAL A 153 12.03 8.29 8.72
N ASN A 154 11.33 7.98 9.81
CA ASN A 154 11.57 6.78 10.59
C ASN A 154 10.65 5.65 10.14
N LYS A 155 11.13 4.89 9.15
CA LYS A 155 10.44 3.70 8.61
C LYS A 155 10.11 2.66 9.69
N ARG A 156 10.98 2.48 10.70
CA ARG A 156 10.73 1.55 11.82
C ARG A 156 9.51 1.99 12.62
N ARG A 157 9.39 3.30 12.89
CA ARG A 157 8.24 3.84 13.62
C ARG A 157 6.93 3.64 12.85
N VAL A 158 6.92 3.82 11.52
CA VAL A 158 5.74 3.51 10.69
C VAL A 158 5.29 2.06 10.85
N LYS A 159 6.23 1.10 10.88
CA LYS A 159 5.90 -0.31 11.09
C LYS A 159 5.25 -0.56 12.45
N GLU A 160 5.79 0.02 13.52
CA GLU A 160 5.21 -0.07 14.87
C GLU A 160 3.78 0.47 14.88
N MET A 161 3.56 1.66 14.32
CA MET A 161 2.22 2.28 14.25
C MET A 161 1.22 1.44 13.45
N VAL A 162 1.63 0.87 12.31
CA VAL A 162 0.78 -0.03 11.51
C VAL A 162 0.43 -1.31 12.30
N LYS A 163 1.38 -1.86 13.05
CA LYS A 163 1.16 -3.04 13.90
C LYS A 163 0.17 -2.76 15.03
N GLU A 164 0.30 -1.63 15.69
CA GLU A 164 -0.65 -1.19 16.73
C GLU A 164 -2.05 -0.95 16.13
N PHE A 165 -2.11 -0.26 14.99
CA PHE A 165 -3.37 0.08 14.33
C PHE A 165 -4.12 -1.15 13.80
N THR A 166 -3.44 -2.15 13.23
CA THR A 166 -4.12 -3.38 12.81
C THR A 166 -4.73 -4.15 13.98
N LEU A 167 -4.14 -4.07 15.19
CA LEU A 167 -4.71 -4.70 16.38
C LEU A 167 -6.01 -4.02 16.79
N LEU A 168 -6.08 -2.68 16.73
CA LEU A 168 -7.32 -1.93 16.95
C LEU A 168 -8.40 -2.35 15.93
N CYS A 169 -8.04 -2.40 14.64
CA CYS A 169 -8.95 -2.79 13.58
C CYS A 169 -9.54 -4.20 13.78
N ARG A 170 -8.75 -5.11 14.36
CA ARG A 170 -9.12 -6.50 14.63
C ARG A 170 -9.66 -6.75 16.04
N GLY A 171 -9.78 -5.71 16.89
CA GLY A 171 -10.18 -5.82 18.29
C GLY A 171 -9.27 -6.70 19.15
N LEU A 172 -7.97 -6.73 18.82
CA LEU A 172 -6.93 -7.47 19.55
C LEU A 172 -6.06 -6.53 20.40
N HIS A 173 -6.49 -5.28 20.59
CA HIS A 173 -5.78 -4.31 21.40
C HIS A 173 -6.14 -4.52 22.87
N GLY A 174 -5.14 -4.69 23.75
CA GLY A 174 -5.35 -4.98 25.17
C GLY A 174 -5.65 -6.45 25.49
N THR A 175 -5.63 -7.35 24.51
CA THR A 175 -5.54 -8.80 24.77
C THR A 175 -4.06 -9.17 24.88
N ASP A 176 -3.67 -9.92 25.91
CA ASP A 176 -2.31 -10.45 26.14
C ASP A 176 -1.84 -11.47 25.08
N TYR A 177 -1.96 -11.12 23.80
CA TYR A 177 -1.30 -11.82 22.70
C TYR A 177 0.05 -11.15 22.41
N THR A 178 0.89 -11.12 23.43
CA THR A 178 2.35 -11.13 23.28
C THR A 178 2.78 -12.56 22.99
N ALA A 179 2.48 -13.06 21.79
CA ALA A 179 3.04 -14.32 21.33
C ALA A 179 3.36 -14.22 19.84
N ASP A 180 4.67 -14.21 19.59
CA ASP A 180 5.42 -14.43 18.35
C ASP A 180 5.30 -13.38 17.23
N TYR A 181 6.36 -12.57 17.14
CA TYR A 181 6.84 -11.87 15.95
C TYR A 181 8.07 -12.59 15.39
#